data_AF-A0A530LVY2-F1
#
_entry.id   AF-A0A530LVY2-F1
#
_cell.length_a   1.000
_cell.length_b   1.000
_cell.length_c   1.000
_cell.angle_alpha   90.00
_cell.angle_beta   90.00
_cell.angle_gamma   90.00
#
_symmetry.space_group_name_H-M   'P 1'
#
loop_
_entity.id
_entity.type
_entity.pdbx_description
1 polymer ?
#
loop_
_entity_poly.entity_id
_entity_poly.type
_entity_poly.pdbx_seq_one_letter_code
_entity_poly.pdbx_strand_id
1 'polypeptide(L)'
;MTIDPTAFQQYRHTANNKTTLPRLLLGTAVVVLFWLGTTAAVLFGGTYAFAVWQASSGTAPPSGGAVQDFMTSPAGILAALASFAGIWLGLWAAMRWIHREKLIALIGVSRRISWSGFLKGLAAVLITSLLSEILLYGLQPDIARGTIGLSSWLLFLIPIAALTFLQTSSEEMLFRGYLLRGLASRFQNPFIWALLPGLLFTSLHWS
;
A
#
# COMPACT_ATOMS: atom_id res chain seq x y z
N MET A 1 5.54 -28.18 -10.35
CA MET A 1 6.25 -26.94 -9.97
C MET A 1 7.44 -27.39 -9.13
N THR A 2 8.65 -27.32 -9.66
CA THR A 2 9.87 -27.66 -8.91
C THR A 2 10.18 -26.50 -7.97
N ILE A 3 10.14 -26.75 -6.66
CA ILE A 3 10.50 -25.76 -5.65
C ILE A 3 12.03 -25.70 -5.63
N ASP A 4 12.60 -24.56 -6.01
CA ASP A 4 14.05 -24.31 -5.88
C ASP A 4 14.36 -23.98 -4.41
N PRO A 5 15.04 -24.88 -3.66
CA PRO A 5 15.36 -24.64 -2.25
C PRO A 5 16.33 -23.47 -2.05
N THR A 6 17.02 -23.02 -3.10
CA THR A 6 17.96 -21.90 -3.05
C THR A 6 17.34 -20.54 -3.32
N ALA A 7 16.10 -20.50 -3.82
CA ALA A 7 15.43 -19.25 -4.22
C ALA A 7 15.36 -18.22 -3.08
N PHE A 8 15.05 -18.67 -1.86
CA PHE A 8 15.03 -17.78 -0.70
C PHE A 8 16.43 -17.32 -0.30
N GLN A 9 17.45 -18.17 -0.39
CA GLN A 9 18.83 -17.77 -0.11
C GLN A 9 19.31 -16.70 -1.11
N GLN A 10 18.99 -16.88 -2.40
CA GLN A 10 19.28 -15.86 -3.42
C GLN A 10 18.62 -14.52 -3.07
N TYR A 11 17.36 -14.54 -2.62
CA TYR A 11 16.65 -13.33 -2.18
C TYR A 11 17.37 -12.60 -1.03
N ARG A 12 17.86 -13.34 -0.02
CA ARG A 12 18.57 -12.76 1.13
C ARG A 12 19.88 -12.09 0.74
N HIS A 13 20.56 -12.62 -0.28
CA HIS A 13 21.80 -12.05 -0.80
C HIS A 13 21.59 -10.90 -1.79
N THR A 14 20.34 -10.53 -2.11
CA THR A 14 20.07 -9.37 -2.97
C THR A 14 20.42 -8.04 -2.32
N ALA A 15 20.39 -7.96 -0.98
CA ALA A 15 20.73 -6.75 -0.23
C ALA A 15 22.22 -6.41 -0.38
N ASN A 16 22.51 -5.13 -0.58
CA ASN A 16 23.90 -4.69 -0.74
C ASN A 16 24.59 -4.53 0.62
N ASN A 17 25.92 -4.35 0.61
CA ASN A 17 26.72 -4.18 1.82
C ASN A 17 26.36 -2.92 2.64
N LYS A 18 25.58 -1.99 2.07
CA LYS A 18 25.12 -0.77 2.75
C LYS A 18 23.78 -0.97 3.46
N THR A 19 23.11 -2.09 3.28
CA THR A 19 21.88 -2.44 4.02
C THR A 19 22.23 -2.91 5.43
N THR A 20 22.83 -2.03 6.23
CA THR A 20 23.09 -2.26 7.65
C THR A 20 21.84 -1.95 8.47
N LEU A 21 21.74 -2.52 9.68
CA LEU A 21 20.56 -2.29 10.54
C LEU A 21 20.29 -0.80 10.83
N PRO A 22 21.30 0.03 11.19
CA PRO A 22 21.06 1.47 11.38
C PRO A 22 20.58 2.19 10.11
N ARG A 23 21.11 1.80 8.94
CA ARG A 23 20.67 2.37 7.65
C ARG A 23 19.27 1.91 7.27
N LEU A 24 18.89 0.68 7.63
CA LEU A 24 17.54 0.16 7.45
C LEU A 24 16.55 0.97 8.30
N LEU A 25 16.86 1.18 9.59
CA LEU A 25 16.04 1.99 10.50
C LEU A 25 15.95 3.45 10.03
N LEU A 26 17.08 4.07 9.66
CA LEU A 26 17.10 5.44 9.13
C LEU A 26 16.26 5.55 7.85
N GLY A 27 16.38 4.60 6.91
CA GLY A 27 15.57 4.64 5.70
C GLY A 27 14.09 4.36 5.97
N THR A 28 13.76 3.55 6.97
CA THR A 28 12.37 3.37 7.44
C THR A 28 11.82 4.69 7.99
N ALA A 29 12.61 5.40 8.81
CA ALA A 29 12.22 6.72 9.32
C ALA A 29 12.00 7.73 8.19
N VAL A 30 12.87 7.75 7.17
CA VAL A 30 12.67 8.57 5.97
C VAL A 30 11.35 8.21 5.27
N VAL A 31 11.07 6.92 5.05
CA VAL A 31 9.81 6.48 4.44
C VAL A 31 8.60 6.97 5.24
N VAL A 32 8.62 6.79 6.56
CA VAL A 32 7.55 7.24 7.45
C VAL A 32 7.39 8.76 7.39
N LEU A 33 8.48 9.55 7.37
CA LEU A 33 8.40 11.00 7.27
C LEU A 33 7.77 11.47 5.96
N PHE A 34 8.12 10.85 4.84
CA PHE A 34 7.48 11.16 3.55
C PHE A 34 6.00 10.79 3.56
N TRP A 35 5.64 9.61 4.10
CA TRP A 35 4.25 9.19 4.20
C TRP A 35 3.43 10.11 5.12
N LEU A 36 3.93 10.42 6.31
CA LEU A 36 3.30 11.39 7.22
C LEU A 36 3.17 12.77 6.57
N GLY A 37 4.19 13.21 5.83
CA GLY A 37 4.17 14.48 5.11
C GLY A 37 3.10 14.53 4.01
N THR A 38 2.98 13.49 3.19
CA THR A 38 1.94 13.42 2.15
C THR A 38 0.55 13.25 2.76
N THR A 39 0.41 12.46 3.83
CA THR A 39 -0.85 12.32 4.56
C THR A 39 -1.28 13.65 5.19
N ALA A 40 -0.37 14.38 5.83
CA ALA A 40 -0.67 15.71 6.38
C ALA A 40 -1.04 16.71 5.26
N ALA A 41 -0.31 16.69 4.13
CA ALA A 41 -0.63 17.56 2.99
C ALA A 41 -2.03 17.26 2.41
N VAL A 42 -2.37 15.98 2.26
CA VAL A 42 -3.71 15.56 1.84
C VAL A 42 -4.76 15.97 2.87
N LEU A 43 -4.50 15.74 4.15
CA LEU A 43 -5.47 16.01 5.20
C LEU A 43 -5.75 17.51 5.32
N PHE A 44 -4.72 18.33 5.51
CA PHE A 44 -4.88 19.77 5.71
C PHE A 44 -5.15 20.52 4.40
N GLY A 45 -4.37 20.23 3.35
CA GLY A 45 -4.52 20.87 2.05
C GLY A 45 -5.81 20.44 1.34
N GLY A 46 -6.14 19.15 1.38
CA GLY A 46 -7.38 18.61 0.83
C GLY A 46 -8.61 19.12 1.58
N THR A 47 -8.59 19.13 2.91
CA THR A 47 -9.67 19.73 3.71
C THR A 47 -9.87 21.20 3.37
N TYR A 48 -8.79 21.98 3.29
CA TYR A 48 -8.87 23.39 2.93
C TYR A 48 -9.48 23.59 1.53
N ALA A 49 -8.98 22.88 0.53
CA ALA A 49 -9.50 22.95 -0.83
C ALA A 49 -10.97 22.55 -0.92
N PHE A 50 -11.36 21.49 -0.20
CA PHE A 50 -12.73 21.00 -0.14
C PHE A 50 -13.68 21.99 0.56
N ALA A 51 -13.22 22.65 1.63
CA ALA A 51 -14.00 23.68 2.33
C ALA A 51 -14.21 24.92 1.44
N VAL A 52 -13.16 25.39 0.74
CA VAL A 52 -13.26 26.50 -0.22
C VAL A 52 -14.23 26.16 -1.35
N TRP A 53 -14.15 24.94 -1.88
CA TRP A 53 -15.04 24.50 -2.96
C TRP A 53 -16.52 24.48 -2.51
N GLN A 54 -16.83 23.95 -1.33
CA GLN A 54 -18.20 23.97 -0.79
C GLN A 54 -18.74 25.39 -0.59
N ALA A 55 -17.91 26.28 -0.02
CA ALA A 55 -18.29 27.68 0.16
C ALA A 55 -18.59 28.36 -1.18
N SER A 56 -17.85 28.01 -2.24
CA SER A 56 -18.06 28.57 -3.59
C SER A 56 -19.28 28.00 -4.32
N SER A 57 -19.69 26.76 -4.01
CA SER A 57 -20.80 26.08 -4.68
C SER A 57 -22.15 26.30 -3.99
N GLY A 58 -22.19 27.06 -2.90
CA GLY A 58 -23.41 27.34 -2.13
C GLY A 58 -23.99 26.09 -1.43
N THR A 59 -23.20 25.01 -1.32
CA THR A 59 -23.59 23.84 -0.54
C THR A 59 -23.33 24.13 0.94
N ALA A 60 -24.38 24.05 1.77
CA ALA A 60 -24.24 24.16 3.21
C ALA A 60 -23.43 22.96 3.76
N PRO A 61 -22.50 23.16 4.70
CA PRO A 61 -21.50 22.16 5.06
C PRO A 61 -22.11 21.02 5.89
N PRO A 62 -21.57 19.79 5.81
CA PRO A 62 -21.86 18.78 6.82
C PRO A 62 -21.30 19.23 8.18
N SER A 63 -21.93 18.81 9.27
CA SER A 63 -21.74 19.39 10.61
C SER A 63 -20.83 18.55 11.51
N GLY A 64 -20.02 17.65 10.93
CA GLY A 64 -19.05 16.81 11.64
C GLY A 64 -17.67 17.46 11.82
N GLY A 65 -17.43 18.57 11.10
CA GLY A 65 -16.16 19.29 11.06
C GLY A 65 -15.45 19.09 9.73
N ALA A 66 -14.81 20.13 9.20
CA ALA A 66 -14.30 20.16 7.83
C ALA A 66 -13.42 18.96 7.44
N VAL A 67 -12.61 18.45 8.38
CA VAL A 67 -11.77 17.27 8.17
C VAL A 67 -12.61 16.00 8.01
N GLN A 68 -13.59 15.78 8.87
CA GLN A 68 -14.46 14.61 8.82
C GLN A 68 -15.29 14.59 7.53
N ASP A 69 -15.81 15.76 7.15
CA ASP A 69 -16.62 15.95 5.96
C ASP A 69 -15.80 15.68 4.69
N PHE A 70 -14.54 16.12 4.68
CA PHE A 70 -13.62 15.81 3.61
C PHE A 70 -13.34 14.30 3.56
N MET A 71 -12.94 13.68 4.67
CA MET A 71 -12.52 12.27 4.71
C MET A 71 -13.64 11.27 4.39
N THR A 72 -14.90 11.65 4.61
CA THR A 72 -16.07 10.83 4.25
C THR A 72 -16.55 11.06 2.80
N SER A 73 -16.01 12.06 2.12
CA SER A 73 -16.34 12.35 0.72
C SER A 73 -15.56 11.44 -0.26
N PRO A 74 -16.06 11.24 -1.49
CA PRO A 74 -15.31 10.54 -2.54
C PRO A 74 -13.93 11.16 -2.81
N ALA A 75 -13.84 12.50 -2.77
CA ALA A 75 -12.58 13.21 -2.95
C ALA A 75 -11.58 12.91 -1.82
N GLY A 76 -12.05 12.83 -0.57
CA GLY A 76 -11.23 12.46 0.58
C GLY A 76 -10.73 11.04 0.50
N ILE A 77 -11.57 10.08 0.10
CA ILE A 77 -11.14 8.69 -0.08
C ILE A 77 -10.05 8.58 -1.15
N LEU A 78 -10.25 9.22 -2.31
CA LEU A 78 -9.24 9.22 -3.38
C LEU A 78 -7.94 9.89 -2.93
N ALA A 79 -8.03 11.01 -2.21
CA ALA A 79 -6.86 11.71 -1.69
C ALA A 79 -6.13 10.87 -0.62
N ALA A 80 -6.87 10.16 0.24
CA ALA A 80 -6.32 9.25 1.23
C ALA A 80 -5.53 8.12 0.57
N LEU A 81 -6.07 7.48 -0.47
CA LEU A 81 -5.33 6.49 -1.25
C LEU A 81 -4.09 7.09 -1.94
N ALA A 82 -4.21 8.31 -2.48
CA ALA A 82 -3.10 9.01 -3.11
C ALA A 82 -1.97 9.35 -2.12
N SER A 83 -2.27 9.51 -0.82
CA SER A 83 -1.27 9.81 0.21
C SER A 83 -0.19 8.72 0.33
N PHE A 84 -0.49 7.48 -0.08
CA PHE A 84 0.47 6.38 -0.11
C PHE A 84 1.61 6.58 -1.12
N ALA A 85 1.48 7.52 -2.07
CA ALA A 85 2.61 7.95 -2.91
C ALA A 85 3.82 8.41 -2.08
N GLY A 86 3.59 8.93 -0.86
CA GLY A 86 4.67 9.28 0.06
C GLY A 86 5.57 8.10 0.42
N ILE A 87 5.03 6.89 0.54
CA ILE A 87 5.83 5.69 0.78
C ILE A 87 6.76 5.42 -0.42
N TRP A 88 6.26 5.54 -1.65
CA TRP A 88 7.09 5.40 -2.86
C TRP A 88 8.21 6.45 -2.92
N LEU A 89 7.89 7.72 -2.63
CA LEU A 89 8.87 8.81 -2.59
C LEU A 89 9.94 8.55 -1.51
N GLY A 90 9.51 8.12 -0.33
CA GLY A 90 10.38 7.76 0.77
C GLY A 90 11.27 6.56 0.48
N LEU A 91 10.73 5.53 -0.18
CA LEU A 91 11.50 4.35 -0.60
C LEU A 91 12.52 4.73 -1.68
N TRP A 92 12.14 5.56 -2.64
CA TRP A 92 13.07 6.10 -3.63
C TRP A 92 14.19 6.88 -2.96
N ALA A 93 13.87 7.78 -2.01
CA ALA A 93 14.84 8.55 -1.25
C ALA A 93 15.80 7.66 -0.44
N ALA A 94 15.25 6.71 0.33
CA ALA A 94 16.02 5.77 1.15
C ALA A 94 16.94 4.90 0.28
N MET A 95 16.42 4.34 -0.81
CA MET A 95 17.22 3.52 -1.73
C MET A 95 18.31 4.35 -2.41
N ARG A 96 17.99 5.54 -2.91
CA ARG A 96 18.92 6.39 -3.66
C ARG A 96 20.04 6.96 -2.80
N TRP A 97 19.72 7.46 -1.60
CA TRP A 97 20.65 8.24 -0.78
C TRP A 97 21.26 7.44 0.37
N ILE A 98 20.48 6.59 1.05
CA ILE A 98 20.95 5.83 2.21
C ILE A 98 21.62 4.52 1.77
N HIS A 99 20.91 3.71 0.96
CA HIS A 99 21.43 2.41 0.51
C HIS A 99 22.29 2.53 -0.75
N ARG A 100 22.20 3.65 -1.47
CA ARG A 100 22.85 3.90 -2.76
C ARG A 100 22.60 2.76 -3.77
N GLU A 101 21.34 2.34 -3.86
CA GLU A 101 20.87 1.28 -4.72
C GLU A 101 19.66 1.75 -5.55
N LYS A 102 19.43 1.11 -6.70
CA LYS A 102 18.26 1.41 -7.54
C LYS A 102 17.01 0.83 -6.89
N LEU A 103 15.89 1.56 -6.98
CA LEU A 103 14.59 1.14 -6.44
C LEU A 103 14.13 -0.24 -6.96
N ILE A 104 14.50 -0.58 -8.21
CA ILE A 104 14.18 -1.87 -8.83
C ILE A 104 14.79 -3.08 -8.08
N ALA A 105 15.77 -2.86 -7.20
CA ALA A 105 16.32 -3.90 -6.35
C ALA A 105 15.32 -4.42 -5.29
N LEU A 106 14.23 -3.68 -5.05
CA LEU A 106 13.12 -4.14 -4.20
C LEU A 106 12.20 -5.12 -4.95
N ILE A 107 12.27 -5.18 -6.29
CA ILE A 107 11.43 -6.03 -7.14
C ILE A 107 12.06 -7.43 -7.31
N GLY A 108 12.23 -8.12 -6.18
CA GLY A 108 12.71 -9.50 -6.10
C GLY A 108 14.13 -9.73 -6.66
N VAL A 109 14.51 -11.01 -6.77
CA VAL A 109 15.85 -11.43 -7.22
C VAL A 109 16.12 -11.04 -8.67
N SER A 110 15.13 -11.24 -9.55
CA SER A 110 15.26 -11.00 -10.99
C SER A 110 15.26 -9.51 -11.37
N ARG A 111 14.89 -8.62 -10.43
CA ARG A 111 14.70 -7.18 -10.68
C ARG A 111 13.73 -6.91 -11.84
N ARG A 112 12.79 -7.82 -12.05
CA ARG A 112 11.81 -7.80 -13.15
C ARG A 112 10.49 -8.37 -12.66
N ILE A 113 9.40 -7.79 -13.15
CA ILE A 113 8.06 -8.31 -12.89
C ILE A 113 7.86 -9.56 -13.75
N SER A 114 7.55 -10.68 -13.11
CA SER A 114 7.14 -11.90 -13.81
C SER A 114 5.66 -11.79 -14.18
N TRP A 115 5.37 -11.39 -15.40
CA TRP A 115 3.97 -11.26 -15.87
C TRP A 115 3.20 -12.58 -15.77
N SER A 116 3.84 -13.71 -16.08
CA SER A 116 3.20 -15.02 -15.93
C SER A 116 2.90 -15.36 -14.46
N GLY A 117 3.76 -14.97 -13.53
CA GLY A 117 3.51 -15.08 -12.09
C GLY A 117 2.38 -14.16 -11.63
N PHE A 118 2.40 -12.91 -12.09
CA PHE A 118 1.35 -11.92 -11.80
C PHE A 118 -0.03 -12.39 -12.29
N LEU A 119 -0.14 -12.86 -13.55
CA LEU A 119 -1.37 -13.38 -14.14
C LEU A 119 -1.90 -14.62 -13.39
N LYS A 120 -1.02 -15.53 -12.96
CA LYS A 120 -1.40 -16.69 -12.14
C LYS A 120 -1.92 -16.26 -10.77
N GLY A 121 -1.24 -15.32 -10.13
CA GLY A 121 -1.68 -14.74 -8.85
C GLY A 121 -3.02 -14.03 -8.98
N LEU A 122 -3.19 -13.20 -10.02
CA LEU A 122 -4.44 -12.51 -10.33
C LEU A 122 -5.58 -13.51 -10.56
N ALA A 123 -5.37 -14.55 -11.36
CA ALA A 123 -6.36 -15.59 -11.59
C ALA A 123 -6.74 -16.31 -10.29
N ALA A 124 -5.75 -16.66 -9.45
CA ALA A 124 -6.00 -17.29 -8.16
C ALA A 124 -6.86 -16.38 -7.26
N VAL A 125 -6.50 -15.09 -7.12
CA VAL A 125 -7.25 -14.11 -6.33
C VAL A 125 -8.67 -13.93 -6.86
N LEU A 126 -8.86 -13.80 -8.17
CA LEU A 126 -10.19 -13.64 -8.76
C LEU A 126 -11.06 -14.88 -8.54
N ILE A 127 -10.51 -16.09 -8.73
CA ILE A 127 -11.24 -17.33 -8.48
C ILE A 127 -11.62 -17.44 -7.01
N THR A 128 -10.67 -17.23 -6.08
CA THR A 128 -10.97 -17.32 -4.65
C THR A 128 -11.97 -16.25 -4.22
N SER A 129 -11.86 -15.03 -4.74
CA SER A 129 -12.80 -13.94 -4.44
C SER A 129 -14.20 -14.24 -4.95
N LEU A 130 -14.33 -14.79 -6.17
CA LEU A 130 -15.61 -15.20 -6.73
C LEU A 130 -16.27 -16.31 -5.89
N LEU A 131 -15.48 -17.32 -5.49
CA LEU A 131 -15.98 -18.40 -4.62
C LEU A 131 -16.42 -17.87 -3.26
N SER A 132 -15.64 -16.96 -2.66
CA SER A 132 -16.00 -16.28 -1.41
C SER A 132 -17.28 -15.47 -1.55
N GLU A 133 -17.46 -14.76 -2.66
CA GLU A 133 -18.67 -13.95 -2.91
C GLU A 133 -19.92 -14.84 -3.08
N ILE A 134 -19.82 -15.93 -3.86
CA ILE A 134 -20.90 -16.91 -4.01
C ILE A 134 -21.30 -17.50 -2.66
N LEU A 135 -20.31 -17.89 -1.85
CA LEU A 135 -20.57 -18.41 -0.51
C LEU A 135 -21.23 -17.35 0.39
N LEU A 136 -20.77 -16.10 0.33
CA LEU A 136 -21.30 -15.01 1.12
C LEU A 136 -22.79 -14.76 0.82
N TYR A 137 -23.18 -14.66 -0.46
CA TYR A 137 -24.60 -14.52 -0.83
C TYR A 137 -25.42 -15.77 -0.50
N GLY A 138 -24.83 -16.96 -0.57
CA GLY A 138 -25.49 -18.19 -0.13
C GLY A 138 -25.77 -18.21 1.38
N LEU A 139 -24.87 -17.68 2.20
CA LEU A 139 -24.99 -17.61 3.65
C LEU A 139 -25.82 -16.41 4.14
N GLN A 140 -25.82 -15.32 3.38
CA GLN A 140 -26.53 -14.07 3.71
C GLN A 140 -27.29 -13.55 2.48
N PRO A 141 -28.43 -14.17 2.13
CA PRO A 141 -29.20 -13.79 0.94
C PRO A 141 -29.79 -12.36 1.06
N ASP A 142 -29.93 -11.85 2.27
CA ASP A 142 -30.46 -10.52 2.56
C ASP A 142 -29.40 -9.40 2.54
N ILE A 143 -28.19 -9.66 2.04
CA ILE A 143 -27.16 -8.61 1.87
C ILE A 143 -27.71 -7.52 0.95
N ALA A 144 -27.99 -6.36 1.54
CA ALA A 144 -28.44 -5.19 0.81
C ALA A 144 -27.31 -4.65 -0.07
N ARG A 145 -27.64 -4.32 -1.31
CA ARG A 145 -26.73 -3.58 -2.19
C ARG A 145 -26.55 -2.17 -1.63
N GLY A 146 -25.32 -1.65 -1.72
CA GLY A 146 -25.04 -0.26 -1.38
C GLY A 146 -25.87 0.72 -2.22
N THR A 147 -26.02 1.95 -1.72
CA THR A 147 -26.80 3.02 -2.36
C THR A 147 -26.16 3.61 -3.62
N ILE A 148 -24.94 3.18 -3.96
CA ILE A 148 -24.19 3.68 -5.12
C ILE A 148 -24.77 3.06 -6.40
N GLY A 149 -25.28 3.91 -7.28
CA GLY A 149 -25.75 3.49 -8.60
C GLY A 149 -24.61 2.93 -9.48
N LEU A 150 -24.93 1.95 -10.34
CA LEU A 150 -23.95 1.26 -11.18
C LEU A 150 -23.11 2.22 -12.04
N SER A 151 -23.70 3.29 -12.57
CA SER A 151 -22.99 4.28 -13.38
C SER A 151 -21.92 5.03 -12.59
N SER A 152 -22.22 5.43 -11.35
CA SER A 152 -21.26 6.06 -10.44
C SER A 152 -20.16 5.08 -10.06
N TRP A 153 -20.53 3.82 -9.76
CA TRP A 153 -19.56 2.78 -9.46
C TRP A 153 -18.58 2.57 -10.63
N LEU A 154 -19.07 2.46 -11.87
CA LEU A 154 -18.23 2.31 -13.07
C LEU A 154 -17.35 3.53 -13.31
N LEU A 155 -17.86 4.74 -13.07
CA LEU A 155 -17.08 5.97 -13.22
C LEU A 155 -15.89 6.00 -12.25
N PHE A 156 -16.09 5.60 -11.00
CA PHE A 156 -15.04 5.58 -9.98
C PHE A 156 -14.17 4.32 -9.99
N LEU A 157 -14.54 3.28 -10.75
CA LEU A 157 -13.77 2.03 -10.82
C LEU A 157 -12.31 2.25 -11.23
N ILE A 158 -12.08 3.01 -12.31
CA ILE A 158 -10.73 3.27 -12.84
C ILE A 158 -9.85 4.02 -11.82
N PRO A 159 -10.26 5.19 -11.29
CA PRO A 159 -9.42 5.92 -10.34
C PRO A 159 -9.21 5.14 -9.03
N ILE A 160 -10.24 4.45 -8.52
CA ILE A 160 -10.08 3.61 -7.33
C ILE A 160 -9.10 2.47 -7.61
N ALA A 161 -9.25 1.73 -8.70
CA ALA A 161 -8.34 0.63 -9.03
C ALA A 161 -6.87 1.10 -9.15
N ALA A 162 -6.63 2.24 -9.79
CA ALA A 162 -5.30 2.81 -9.93
C ALA A 162 -4.70 3.24 -8.58
N LEU A 163 -5.48 3.87 -7.71
CA LEU A 163 -5.01 4.34 -6.42
C LEU A 163 -4.90 3.21 -5.38
N THR A 164 -5.77 2.20 -5.44
CA THR A 164 -5.61 0.96 -4.67
C THR A 164 -4.37 0.21 -5.11
N PHE A 165 -4.06 0.19 -6.42
CA PHE A 165 -2.78 -0.37 -6.89
C PHE A 165 -1.58 0.42 -6.36
N LEU A 166 -1.66 1.75 -6.33
CA LEU A 166 -0.63 2.59 -5.72
C LEU A 166 -0.45 2.26 -4.23
N GLN A 167 -1.54 2.18 -3.46
CA GLN A 167 -1.51 1.86 -2.04
C GLN A 167 -0.92 0.46 -1.79
N THR A 168 -1.50 -0.57 -2.41
CA THR A 168 -1.07 -1.96 -2.21
C THR A 168 0.37 -2.20 -2.67
N SER A 169 0.79 -1.59 -3.79
CA SER A 169 2.18 -1.66 -4.23
C SER A 169 3.14 -0.93 -3.30
N SER A 170 2.73 0.18 -2.69
CA SER A 170 3.53 0.90 -1.69
C SER A 170 3.77 0.05 -0.45
N GLU A 171 2.71 -0.56 0.08
CA GLU A 171 2.79 -1.46 1.24
C GLU A 171 3.64 -2.69 0.92
N GLU A 172 3.39 -3.36 -0.20
CA GLU A 172 4.17 -4.55 -0.58
C GLU A 172 5.66 -4.21 -0.73
N MET A 173 5.99 -3.05 -1.33
CA MET A 173 7.37 -2.60 -1.46
C MET A 173 8.00 -2.22 -0.12
N LEU A 174 7.26 -1.62 0.81
CA LEU A 174 7.77 -1.29 2.14
C LEU A 174 7.99 -2.54 2.99
N PHE A 175 6.96 -3.36 3.15
CA PHE A 175 6.99 -4.50 4.06
C PHE A 175 7.79 -5.67 3.49
N ARG A 176 7.55 -6.05 2.23
CA ARG A 176 8.20 -7.23 1.62
C ARG A 176 9.40 -6.87 0.76
N GLY A 177 9.37 -5.74 0.08
CA GLY A 177 10.49 -5.27 -0.72
C GLY A 177 11.65 -4.75 0.13
N TYR A 178 11.37 -3.91 1.13
CA TYR A 178 12.38 -3.14 1.86
C TYR A 178 12.68 -3.72 3.24
N LEU A 179 11.68 -3.84 4.14
CA LEU A 179 11.87 -4.31 5.50
C LEU A 179 12.26 -5.79 5.56
N LEU A 180 11.47 -6.68 4.93
CA LEU A 180 11.74 -8.12 4.89
C LEU A 180 13.11 -8.39 4.25
N ARG A 181 13.41 -7.77 3.10
CA ARG A 181 14.71 -7.90 2.42
C ARG A 181 15.86 -7.46 3.33
N GLY A 182 15.73 -6.29 3.96
CA GLY A 182 16.73 -5.74 4.86
C GLY A 182 16.97 -6.65 6.06
N LEU A 183 15.92 -7.11 6.73
CA LEU A 183 16.04 -7.99 7.89
C LEU A 183 16.55 -9.38 7.52
N ALA A 184 16.07 -9.97 6.43
CA ALA A 184 16.47 -11.32 6.01
C ALA A 184 17.95 -11.39 5.60
N SER A 185 18.52 -10.30 5.09
CA SER A 185 19.97 -10.20 4.83
C SER A 185 20.83 -10.11 6.09
N ARG A 186 20.24 -9.77 7.24
CA ARG A 186 20.95 -9.54 8.51
C ARG A 186 20.72 -10.63 9.53
N PHE A 187 19.53 -11.22 9.56
CA PHE A 187 19.13 -12.23 10.52
C PHE A 187 18.82 -13.54 9.83
N GLN A 188 19.27 -14.66 10.42
CA GLN A 188 18.89 -16.01 9.99
C GLN A 188 17.49 -16.40 10.51
N ASN A 189 17.08 -15.82 11.64
CA ASN A 189 15.86 -16.21 12.34
C ASN A 189 14.59 -15.67 11.63
N PRO A 190 13.67 -16.54 11.15
CA PRO A 190 12.42 -16.14 10.49
C PRO A 190 11.49 -15.31 11.35
N PHE A 191 11.55 -15.43 12.68
CA PHE A 191 10.76 -14.57 13.55
C PHE A 191 11.18 -13.10 13.45
N ILE A 192 12.45 -12.83 13.14
CA ILE A 192 12.93 -11.44 13.01
C ILE A 192 12.57 -10.88 11.64
N TRP A 193 12.80 -11.63 10.56
CA TRP A 193 12.61 -11.08 9.21
C TRP A 193 11.20 -11.26 8.65
N ALA A 194 10.40 -12.22 9.13
CA ALA A 194 9.02 -12.44 8.69
C ALA A 194 7.99 -11.95 9.70
N LEU A 195 8.08 -12.40 10.96
CA LEU A 195 7.05 -12.11 11.96
C LEU A 195 7.04 -10.63 12.36
N LEU A 196 8.20 -10.01 12.57
CA LEU A 196 8.26 -8.60 12.96
C LEU A 196 7.61 -7.66 11.90
N PRO A 197 7.96 -7.70 10.59
CA PRO A 197 7.24 -6.92 9.59
C PRO A 197 5.75 -7.26 9.51
N GLY A 198 5.38 -8.52 9.69
CA GLY A 198 3.98 -8.96 9.72
C GLY A 198 3.19 -8.35 10.88
N LEU A 199 3.75 -8.37 12.09
CA LEU A 199 3.11 -7.76 13.27
C LEU A 199 3.01 -6.24 13.13
N LEU A 200 4.05 -5.59 12.59
CA LEU A 200 4.01 -4.16 12.30
C LEU A 200 2.89 -3.83 11.31
N PHE A 201 2.81 -4.59 10.21
CA PHE A 201 1.73 -4.44 9.23
C PHE A 201 0.35 -4.60 9.89
N THR A 202 0.13 -5.67 10.66
CA THR A 202 -1.14 -5.90 11.36
C THR A 202 -1.46 -4.79 12.36
N SER A 203 -0.47 -4.31 13.12
CA SER A 203 -0.69 -3.26 14.13
C SER A 203 -1.16 -1.93 13.54
N LEU A 204 -0.76 -1.62 12.29
CA LEU A 204 -1.20 -0.40 11.60
C LEU A 204 -2.67 -0.45 11.15
N HIS A 205 -3.27 -1.64 11.12
CA HIS A 205 -4.65 -1.88 10.71
C HIS A 205 -5.55 -2.23 11.91
N TRP A 206 -5.02 -2.18 13.12
CA TRP A 206 -5.76 -2.51 14.33
C TRP A 206 -6.53 -1.26 14.81
N SER A 207 -7.81 -1.19 14.49
CA SER A 207 -8.74 -0.15 14.93
C SER A 207 -10.17 -0.65 14.92
#